data_AF-A0A924HGR6-F1
#
_entry.id   AF-A0A924HGR6-F1
#
_cell.length_a   1.000
_cell.length_b   1.000
_cell.length_c   1.000
_cell.angle_alpha   90.00
_cell.angle_beta   90.00
_cell.angle_gamma   90.00
#
_symmetry.space_group_name_H-M   'P 1'
#
loop_
_entity.id
_entity.type
_entity.pdbx_description
1 polymer ?
#
loop_
_entity_poly.entity_id
_entity_poly.type
_entity_poly.pdbx_seq_one_letter_code
_entity_poly.pdbx_strand_id
1 'polypeptide(L)'
;MTKGEKNKKIKKLRALINDVNVAMLTTLKANGEFYSRPMNTMDLDDEGNIFFFSDEHTPDVHDVKINNNAAITYSNPESNTYISLNGKLHIAKDQSKID
;
A
#
# COMPACT_ATOMS: atom_id res chain seq x y z
N MET A 1 -11.88 -17.22 8.49
CA MET A 1 -12.44 -15.88 8.76
C MET A 1 -13.66 -15.71 7.89
N THR A 2 -14.79 -15.35 8.48
CA THR A 2 -16.05 -15.17 7.75
C THR A 2 -16.03 -13.88 6.92
N LYS A 3 -16.88 -13.79 5.89
CA LYS A 3 -17.00 -12.57 5.06
C LYS A 3 -17.35 -11.33 5.89
N GLY A 4 -18.21 -11.49 6.90
CA GLY A 4 -18.60 -10.40 7.81
C GLY A 4 -17.44 -9.88 8.67
N GLU A 5 -16.58 -10.78 9.18
CA GLU A 5 -15.39 -10.38 9.95
C GLU A 5 -14.34 -9.67 9.08
N LYS A 6 -14.16 -10.11 7.83
CA LYS A 6 -13.26 -9.46 6.87
C LYS A 6 -13.69 -8.02 6.62
N ASN A 7 -14.97 -7.80 6.31
CA ASN A 7 -15.50 -6.46 6.03
C ASN A 7 -15.36 -5.51 7.23
N LYS A 8 -15.60 -6.00 8.45
CA LYS A 8 -15.42 -5.18 9.67
C LYS A 8 -13.95 -4.75 9.85
N LYS A 9 -13.00 -5.63 9.57
CA LYS A 9 -11.56 -5.32 9.65
C LYS A 9 -11.14 -4.32 8.57
N ILE A 10 -11.59 -4.49 7.33
CA ILE A 10 -11.31 -3.56 6.23
C ILE A 10 -11.89 -2.17 6.53
N LYS A 11 -13.12 -2.10 7.02
CA LYS A 11 -13.73 -0.82 7.43
C LYS A 11 -12.93 -0.11 8.51
N LYS A 12 -12.42 -0.85 9.51
CA LYS A 12 -11.54 -0.29 10.54
C LYS A 12 -10.22 0.19 9.93
N LEU A 13 -9.61 -0.60 9.06
CA LEU A 13 -8.36 -0.24 8.40
C LEU A 13 -8.52 1.03 7.55
N ARG A 14 -9.60 1.13 6.77
CA ARG A 14 -9.93 2.31 5.95
C ARG A 14 -10.02 3.58 6.80
N ALA A 15 -10.68 3.51 7.96
CA ALA A 15 -10.77 4.64 8.87
C ALA A 15 -9.41 5.11 9.39
N LEU A 16 -8.50 4.17 9.69
CA LEU A 16 -7.15 4.50 10.18
C LEU A 16 -6.25 5.03 9.05
N ILE A 17 -6.34 4.46 7.85
CA ILE A 17 -5.56 4.90 6.69
C ILE A 17 -5.95 6.33 6.27
N ASN A 18 -7.25 6.63 6.25
CA ASN A 18 -7.75 7.95 5.86
C ASN A 18 -7.29 9.09 6.80
N ASP A 19 -6.93 8.77 8.04
CA ASP A 19 -6.38 9.73 9.01
C ASP A 19 -4.91 10.09 8.72
N VAL A 20 -4.16 9.19 8.07
CA VAL A 20 -2.71 9.37 7.81
C VAL A 20 -2.44 9.79 6.36
N ASN A 21 -3.19 9.24 5.41
CA ASN A 21 -3.14 9.48 3.96
C ASN A 21 -1.84 9.08 3.23
N VAL A 22 -0.66 9.25 3.87
CA VAL A 22 0.64 8.89 3.30
C VAL A 22 1.16 7.60 3.93
N ALA A 23 1.47 6.61 3.10
CA ALA A 23 2.13 5.37 3.51
C ALA A 23 3.62 5.40 3.16
N MET A 24 4.46 4.72 3.93
CA MET A 24 5.81 4.36 3.49
C MET A 24 5.79 2.99 2.83
N LEU A 25 5.99 2.94 1.51
CA LEU A 25 6.10 1.70 0.75
C LEU A 25 7.54 1.22 0.75
N THR A 26 7.75 0.00 1.25
CA THR A 26 9.08 -0.62 1.36
C THR A 26 9.16 -1.84 0.45
N THR A 27 10.12 -1.83 -0.47
CA THR A 27 10.42 -2.91 -1.43
C THR A 27 11.85 -3.42 -1.28
N LEU A 28 12.12 -4.63 -1.76
CA LEU A 28 13.47 -5.18 -1.86
C LEU A 28 14.02 -4.94 -3.26
N LYS A 29 15.16 -4.27 -3.37
CA LYS A 29 15.85 -4.06 -4.65
C LYS A 29 16.63 -5.29 -5.09
N ALA A 30 17.01 -5.32 -6.37
CA ALA A 30 17.82 -6.39 -6.95
C ALA A 30 19.16 -6.63 -6.21
N ASN A 31 19.74 -5.57 -5.63
CA ASN A 31 20.97 -5.62 -4.85
C ASN A 31 20.79 -6.15 -3.41
N GLY A 32 19.56 -6.51 -3.01
CA GLY A 32 19.24 -7.03 -1.68
C GLY A 32 18.97 -5.95 -0.62
N GLU A 33 19.00 -4.66 -0.98
CA GLU A 33 18.69 -3.57 -0.06
C GLU A 33 17.18 -3.32 0.04
N PHE A 34 16.72 -2.93 1.24
CA PHE A 34 15.38 -2.39 1.41
C PHE A 34 15.34 -0.93 1.01
N TYR A 35 14.35 -0.57 0.21
CA TYR A 35 14.13 0.80 -0.22
C TYR A 35 12.72 1.24 0.16
N SER A 36 12.61 2.33 0.91
CA SER A 36 11.34 2.86 1.42
C SER A 36 11.08 4.25 0.87
N ARG A 37 9.84 4.54 0.49
CA ARG A 37 9.43 5.82 -0.11
C ARG A 37 7.99 6.19 0.27
N PRO A 38 7.69 7.48 0.44
CA PRO A 38 6.34 7.93 0.72
C PRO A 38 5.45 7.74 -0.52
N MET A 39 4.22 7.26 -0.31
CA MET A 39 3.20 7.06 -1.32
C MET A 39 1.87 7.62 -0.81
N ASN A 40 1.17 8.42 -1.62
CA ASN A 40 -0.19 8.86 -1.31
C ASN A 40 -1.15 7.69 -1.53
N THR A 41 -1.93 7.36 -0.51
CA THR A 41 -2.97 6.34 -0.61
C THR A 41 -4.17 6.91 -1.34
N MET A 42 -4.52 6.28 -2.46
CA MET A 42 -5.66 6.70 -3.28
C MET A 42 -6.95 6.08 -2.79
N ASP A 43 -6.93 4.78 -2.55
CA ASP A 43 -8.12 4.03 -2.14
C ASP A 43 -7.74 2.74 -1.39
N LEU A 44 -8.69 2.24 -0.61
CA LEU A 44 -8.71 0.89 -0.06
C LEU A 44 -10.05 0.26 -0.43
N ASP A 45 -10.06 -0.70 -1.33
CA ASP A 45 -11.30 -1.37 -1.76
C ASP A 45 -11.86 -2.33 -0.71
N ASP A 46 -13.04 -2.90 -0.98
CA ASP A 46 -13.72 -3.83 -0.08
C ASP A 46 -13.09 -5.23 -0.08
N GLU A 47 -12.21 -5.54 -1.04
CA GLU A 47 -11.39 -6.75 -1.03
C GLU A 47 -10.16 -6.63 -0.11
N GLY A 48 -9.74 -5.41 0.19
CA GLY A 48 -8.58 -5.10 1.03
C GLY A 48 -7.34 -4.70 0.24
N ASN A 49 -7.47 -4.36 -1.04
CA ASN A 49 -6.38 -3.86 -1.85
C ASN A 49 -6.21 -2.37 -1.61
N ILE A 50 -4.95 -1.93 -1.48
CA ILE A 50 -4.59 -0.52 -1.31
C ILE A 50 -3.98 -0.04 -2.60
N PHE A 51 -4.54 1.06 -3.11
CA PHE A 51 -4.12 1.67 -4.37
C PHE A 51 -3.24 2.89 -4.09
N PHE A 52 -2.17 3.01 -4.85
CA PHE A 52 -1.27 4.15 -4.87
C PHE A 52 -1.12 4.58 -6.33
N PHE A 53 -0.94 5.89 -6.57
CA PHE A 53 -0.43 6.34 -7.86
C PHE A 53 1.10 6.33 -7.84
N SER A 54 1.68 5.85 -8.94
CA SER A 54 3.11 5.93 -9.20
C SER A 54 3.32 6.27 -10.67
N ASP A 55 4.42 6.94 -10.98
CA ASP A 55 4.84 7.20 -12.36
C ASP A 55 5.27 5.87 -13.00
N GLU A 56 5.05 5.68 -14.31
CA GLU A 56 5.49 4.45 -14.96
C GLU A 56 7.02 4.35 -15.10
N HIS A 57 7.73 5.46 -14.92
CA HIS A 57 9.18 5.56 -14.98
C HIS A 57 9.86 5.48 -13.61
N THR A 58 9.13 5.31 -12.51
CA THR A 58 9.79 5.12 -11.23
C THR A 58 10.45 3.73 -11.13
N PRO A 59 11.58 3.60 -10.39
CA PRO A 59 12.33 2.33 -10.29
C PRO A 59 11.55 1.15 -9.71
N ASP A 60 10.41 1.44 -9.10
CA ASP A 60 9.50 0.49 -8.47
C ASP A 60 8.87 -0.50 -9.46
N VAL A 61 8.68 -0.08 -10.72
CA VAL A 61 8.21 -0.98 -11.78
C VAL A 61 9.20 -2.11 -12.06
N HIS A 62 10.51 -1.84 -11.89
CA HIS A 62 11.55 -2.86 -12.04
C HIS A 62 11.66 -3.75 -10.81
N ASP A 63 11.51 -3.20 -9.60
CA ASP A 63 11.57 -3.96 -8.35
C ASP A 63 10.46 -5.04 -8.28
N VAL A 64 9.22 -4.71 -8.68
CA VAL A 64 8.09 -5.65 -8.65
C VAL A 64 8.30 -6.87 -9.56
N LYS A 65 9.05 -6.72 -10.66
CA LYS A 65 9.36 -7.83 -11.57
C LYS A 65 10.34 -8.84 -10.97
N ILE A 66 11.17 -8.41 -10.02
CA ILE A 66 12.18 -9.24 -9.38
C ILE A 66 11.60 -9.91 -8.13
N ASN A 67 10.96 -9.12 -7.27
CA ASN A 67 10.30 -9.59 -6.06
C ASN A 67 9.11 -8.67 -5.75
N ASN A 68 7.91 -9.23 -5.69
CA ASN A 68 6.72 -8.44 -5.43
C ASN A 68 6.31 -8.40 -3.95
N ASN A 69 7.09 -8.99 -3.04
CA ASN A 69 6.84 -8.80 -1.61
C ASN A 69 7.15 -7.35 -1.22
N ALA A 70 6.22 -6.74 -0.51
CA ALA A 70 6.37 -5.39 0.00
C ALA A 70 5.74 -5.25 1.39
N ALA A 71 6.18 -4.21 2.08
CA ALA A 71 5.55 -3.74 3.30
C ALA A 71 5.08 -2.31 3.11
N ILE A 72 3.96 -1.96 3.73
CA ILE A 72 3.53 -0.57 3.88
C ILE A 72 3.38 -0.25 5.36
N THR A 73 3.78 0.95 5.74
CA THR A 73 3.54 1.46 7.09
C THR A 73 2.83 2.81 7.05
N TYR A 74 1.96 3.02 8.02
CA TYR A 74 1.34 4.31 8.31
C TYR A 74 1.70 4.70 9.73
N SER A 75 1.99 5.97 9.94
CA SER A 75 2.30 6.53 11.26
C SER A 75 1.67 7.90 11.42
N ASN A 76 0.81 8.05 12.42
CA ASN A 76 0.36 9.34 12.93
C ASN A 76 0.67 9.40 14.43
N PRO A 77 1.80 10.02 14.82
CA PRO A 77 2.18 10.15 16.22
C PRO A 77 1.21 10.98 17.06
N GLU A 78 0.52 11.95 16.47
CA GLU A 78 -0.45 12.81 17.18
C GLU A 78 -1.66 12.00 17.66
N SER A 79 -2.15 11.09 16.81
CA SER A 79 -3.27 10.18 17.16
C SER A 79 -2.82 8.85 17.75
N ASN A 80 -1.51 8.64 17.97
CA ASN A 80 -0.90 7.38 18.41
C ASN A 80 -1.29 6.18 17.53
N THR A 81 -1.43 6.42 16.21
CA THR A 81 -1.83 5.42 15.23
C THR A 81 -0.63 4.92 14.46
N TYR A 82 -0.38 3.61 14.52
CA TYR A 82 0.70 2.94 13.78
C TYR A 82 0.18 1.67 13.14
N ILE A 83 0.40 1.54 11.83
CA ILE A 83 -0.07 0.40 11.03
C ILE A 83 1.13 -0.16 10.28
N SER A 84 1.29 -1.47 10.30
CA SER A 84 2.25 -2.19 9.46
C SER A 84 1.54 -3.34 8.77
N LEU A 85 1.65 -3.39 7.44
CA LEU A 85 1.03 -4.40 6.60
C LEU A 85 2.07 -4.98 5.65
N ASN A 86 2.03 -6.29 5.48
CA ASN A 86 2.81 -6.99 4.47
C ASN A 86 1.87 -7.47 3.37
N GLY A 87 2.34 -7.42 2.12
CA GLY A 87 1.53 -7.79 0.97
C GLY A 87 2.36 -8.04 -0.27
N LYS A 88 1.65 -8.23 -1.38
CA LYS A 88 2.23 -8.33 -2.71
C LYS A 88 1.88 -7.09 -3.51
N LEU A 89 2.86 -6.51 -4.18
CA LEU A 89 2.66 -5.44 -5.13
C LEU A 89 2.25 -6.00 -6.49
N HIS A 90 1.31 -5.31 -7.11
CA HIS A 90 0.87 -5.57 -8.47
C HIS A 90 0.84 -4.24 -9.20
N ILE A 91 1.42 -4.21 -10.39
CA ILE A 91 1.30 -3.05 -11.27
C ILE A 91 0.01 -3.22 -12.04
N ALA A 92 -0.97 -2.36 -11.76
CA ALA A 92 -2.19 -2.27 -12.53
C ALA A 92 -2.09 -1.08 -13.47
N LYS A 93 -2.17 -1.32 -14.79
CA LYS A 93 -2.42 -0.27 -15.79
C LYS A 93 -3.92 -0.28 -16.07
N ASP A 94 -4.68 0.46 -15.28
CA ASP A 94 -6.12 0.60 -15.44
C ASP A 94 -6.46 2.04 -15.78
N GLN A 95 -6.70 2.30 -17.07
CA GLN A 95 -7.02 3.65 -17.57
C GLN A 95 -8.27 4.22 -16.88
N SER A 96 -9.22 3.36 -16.47
CA SER A 96 -10.46 3.80 -15.82
C SER A 96 -10.27 4.35 -14.40
N LYS A 97 -9.10 4.11 -13.79
CA LYS A 97 -8.73 4.64 -12.48
C LYS A 97 -7.79 5.85 -12.58
N ILE A 98 -7.30 6.19 -13.76
CA ILE A 98 -6.30 7.24 -14.00
C ILE A 98 -6.97 8.58 -14.40
N ASP A 99 -8.17 8.53 -15.01
CA ASP A 99 -8.92 9.71 -15.49
C ASP A 99 -9.92 10.29 -14.46
#